data_AF-A0A972TI96-F1
#
_entry.id   AF-A0A972TI96-F1
#
_cell.length_a   1.000
_cell.length_b   1.000
_cell.length_c   1.000
_cell.angle_alpha   90.00
_cell.angle_beta   90.00
_cell.angle_gamma   90.00
#
_symmetry.space_group_name_H-M   'P 1'
#
loop_
_entity.id
_entity.type
_entity.pdbx_description
1 polymer ?
#
loop_
_entity_poly.entity_id
_entity_poly.type
_entity_poly.pdbx_seq_one_letter_code
_entity_poly.pdbx_strand_id
1 'polypeptide(L)'
;YHILLSAVYIIILSLVIGKILPILCLATFLTIPLALKAVAVSRRNFDKIEALLPANASTIGLHSIIGALLCAGFLLDKIFRIG
;
A
#
# COMPACT_ATOMS: atom_id res chain seq x y z
N TYR A 1 -3.39 9.74 9.79
CA TYR A 1 -3.67 8.51 9.03
C TYR A 1 -3.43 8.70 7.52
N HIS A 2 -4.14 9.62 6.86
CA HIS A 2 -4.08 9.78 5.39
C HIS A 2 -2.68 10.13 4.88
N ILE A 3 -1.98 11.04 5.57
CA ILE A 3 -0.61 11.48 5.21
C ILE A 3 0.35 10.28 5.17
N LEU A 4 0.32 9.45 6.21
CA LEU A 4 1.18 8.25 6.29
C LEU A 4 0.88 7.28 5.14
N LEU A 5 -0.40 7.06 4.85
CA LEU A 5 -0.81 6.14 3.80
C LEU A 5 -0.44 6.66 2.40
N SER A 6 -0.62 7.96 2.15
CA SER A 6 -0.17 8.62 0.92
C SER A 6 1.35 8.55 0.75
N ALA A 7 2.10 8.74 1.85
CA ALA A 7 3.56 8.68 1.83
C ALA A 7 4.09 7.32 1.35
N VAL A 8 3.43 6.20 1.69
CA VAL A 8 3.81 4.86 1.22
C VAL A 8 3.80 4.80 -0.32
N TYR A 9 2.71 5.23 -0.95
CA TYR A 9 2.60 5.21 -2.41
C TYR A 9 3.60 6.17 -3.08
N ILE A 10 3.78 7.37 -2.52
CA ILE A 10 4.74 8.36 -3.03
C ILE A 10 6.18 7.82 -2.96
N ILE A 11 6.56 7.18 -1.85
CA ILE A 11 7.89 6.59 -1.68
C ILE A 11 8.09 5.46 -2.69
N ILE A 12 7.13 4.53 -2.83
CA ILE A 12 7.24 3.44 -3.80
C ILE A 12 7.41 3.98 -5.22
N LEU A 13 6.58 4.95 -5.64
CA LEU A 13 6.71 5.58 -6.95
C LEU A 13 8.07 6.25 -7.15
N SER A 14 8.54 6.99 -6.15
CA SER A 14 9.83 7.67 -6.20
C SER A 14 10.99 6.68 -6.35
N LEU A 15 10.94 5.56 -5.62
CA LEU A 15 11.95 4.51 -5.70
C LEU A 15 11.92 3.76 -7.05
N VAL A 16 10.74 3.56 -7.64
CA VAL A 16 10.61 2.98 -8.99
C VAL A 16 11.16 3.96 -10.04
N ILE A 17 10.84 5.25 -9.96
CA ILE A 17 11.40 6.29 -10.86
C ILE A 17 12.92 6.35 -10.73
N GLY A 18 13.44 6.24 -9.51
CA GLY A 18 14.87 6.17 -9.22
C GLY A 18 15.54 4.85 -9.62
N LYS A 19 14.80 3.89 -10.21
CA LYS A 19 15.26 2.54 -10.56
C LYS A 19 15.86 1.74 -9.39
N ILE A 20 15.48 2.09 -8.16
CA ILE A 20 15.87 1.36 -6.94
C ILE A 20 14.94 0.16 -6.74
N LEU A 21 13.66 0.32 -7.09
CA LEU A 21 12.67 -0.76 -7.11
C LEU A 21 12.33 -1.17 -8.54
N PRO A 22 12.07 -2.47 -8.79
CA PRO A 22 11.54 -2.95 -10.05
C PRO A 22 10.23 -2.26 -10.45
N ILE A 23 10.00 -2.10 -11.76
CA ILE A 23 8.75 -1.50 -12.26
C ILE A 23 7.52 -2.32 -11.86
N LEU A 24 7.67 -3.64 -11.67
CA LEU A 24 6.62 -4.53 -11.21
C LEU A 24 6.12 -4.20 -9.80
N CYS A 25 6.91 -3.51 -8.96
CA CYS A 25 6.47 -3.06 -7.65
C CYS A 25 5.34 -2.01 -7.72
N LEU A 26 5.09 -1.40 -8.89
CA LEU A 26 3.91 -0.55 -9.11
C LEU A 26 2.59 -1.31 -8.97
N ALA A 27 2.59 -2.66 -9.02
CA ALA A 27 1.41 -3.47 -8.70
C ALA A 27 0.83 -3.17 -7.31
N THR A 28 1.62 -2.65 -6.37
CA THR A 28 1.14 -2.15 -5.07
C THR A 28 0.05 -1.08 -5.19
N PHE A 29 -0.01 -0.33 -6.30
CA PHE A 29 -1.01 0.70 -6.54
C PHE A 29 -2.41 0.12 -6.76
N LEU A 30 -2.54 -1.18 -7.05
CA LEU A 30 -3.82 -1.89 -7.07
C LEU A 30 -4.52 -1.89 -5.70
N THR A 31 -3.78 -1.61 -4.61
CA THR A 31 -4.34 -1.50 -3.26
C THR A 31 -4.96 -0.12 -2.97
N ILE A 32 -4.82 0.87 -3.86
CA ILE A 32 -5.34 2.24 -3.65
C ILE A 32 -6.85 2.26 -3.34
N PRO A 33 -7.73 1.53 -4.05
CA PRO A 33 -9.16 1.52 -3.72
C PRO A 33 -9.43 1.05 -2.28
N LEU A 34 -8.67 0.06 -1.81
CA LEU A 34 -8.77 -0.46 -0.44
C LEU A 34 -8.24 0.56 0.58
N ALA A 35 -7.15 1.26 0.26
CA ALA A 35 -6.59 2.34 1.06
C ALA A 35 -7.59 3.51 1.23
N LEU A 36 -8.23 3.92 0.15
CA LEU A 36 -9.26 4.96 0.17
C LEU A 36 -10.47 4.54 1.02
N LYS A 37 -10.89 3.28 0.93
CA LYS A 37 -11.96 2.73 1.78
C LYS A 37 -11.58 2.80 3.27
N ALA A 38 -10.36 2.40 3.63
CA ALA A 38 -9.89 2.46 5.02
C ALA A 38 -9.84 3.90 5.55
N VAL A 39 -9.40 4.86 4.72
CA VAL A 39 -9.44 6.30 5.04
C VAL A 39 -10.86 6.78 5.25
N ALA A 40 -11.79 6.42 4.37
CA ALA A 40 -13.19 6.84 4.48
C ALA A 40 -13.84 6.30 5.76
N VAL A 41 -13.61 5.03 6.11
CA VAL A 41 -14.12 4.41 7.35
C VAL A 41 -13.52 5.11 8.57
N SER A 42 -12.20 5.33 8.59
CA SER A 42 -11.53 6.02 9.70
C SER A 42 -12.07 7.44 9.92
N ARG A 43 -12.27 8.21 8.84
CA ARG A 43 -12.80 9.58 8.95
C ARG A 43 -14.25 9.64 9.45
N ARG A 44 -15.10 8.72 9.00
CA ARG A 44 -16.53 8.71 9.38
C ARG A 44 -16.77 8.27 10.82
N ASN A 45 -15.81 7.56 11.42
CA ASN A 45 -15.97 6.91 12.71
C ASN A 45 -14.94 7.39 13.75
N PHE A 46 -14.30 8.54 13.52
CA PHE A 46 -13.17 9.02 14.32
C PHE A 46 -13.51 9.13 15.82
N ASP A 47 -14.73 9.51 16.15
CA ASP A 47 -15.18 9.73 17.54
C ASP A 47 -15.64 8.44 18.24
N LYS A 48 -15.63 7.29 17.56
CA LYS A 48 -16.12 6.00 18.09
C LYS A 48 -15.02 4.96 18.03
N ILE A 49 -14.37 4.70 19.17
CA ILE A 49 -13.23 3.77 19.30
C ILE A 49 -13.54 2.40 18.71
N GLU A 50 -14.71 1.83 19.00
CA GLU A 50 -15.12 0.52 18.47
C GLU A 50 -15.23 0.50 16.96
N ALA A 51 -15.61 1.62 16.34
CA ALA A 51 -15.73 1.74 14.91
C ALA A 51 -14.38 2.04 14.21
N LEU A 52 -13.30 2.24 14.98
CA LEU A 52 -11.92 2.27 14.48
C LEU A 52 -11.28 0.88 14.35
N LEU A 53 -11.77 -0.13 15.08
CA LEU A 53 -11.30 -1.53 14.95
C LEU A 53 -11.24 -2.02 13.49
N PRO A 54 -12.31 -1.90 12.67
CA PRO A 54 -12.26 -2.32 11.28
C PRO A 54 -11.30 -1.49 10.41
N ALA A 55 -11.12 -0.20 10.72
CA ALA A 55 -10.16 0.66 10.01
C ALA A 55 -8.70 0.25 10.32
N ASN A 56 -8.42 -0.07 11.58
CA ASN A 56 -7.11 -0.56 12.01
C ASN A 56 -6.81 -1.94 11.43
N ALA A 57 -7.77 -2.86 11.46
CA ALA A 57 -7.64 -4.17 10.81
C ALA A 57 -7.37 -4.03 9.30
N SER A 58 -8.09 -3.11 8.63
CA SER A 58 -7.85 -2.81 7.21
C SER A 58 -6.43 -2.27 6.98
N THR A 59 -5.88 -1.50 7.91
CA THR A 59 -4.51 -0.97 7.82
C THR A 59 -3.47 -2.08 7.91
N ILE A 60 -3.63 -3.03 8.85
CA ILE A 60 -2.77 -4.21 8.96
C ILE A 60 -2.84 -5.03 7.66
N GLY A 61 -4.05 -5.31 7.18
CA GLY A 61 -4.24 -6.03 5.93
C GLY A 61 -3.59 -5.34 4.74
N LEU A 62 -3.74 -4.02 4.64
CA LEU A 62 -3.13 -3.22 3.58
C LEU A 62 -1.59 -3.30 3.63
N HIS A 63 -1.00 -3.17 4.82
CA HIS A 63 0.45 -3.31 5.02
C HIS A 63 0.95 -4.69 4.55
N SER A 64 0.27 -5.76 4.95
CA SER A 64 0.62 -7.12 4.55
C SER A 64 0.50 -7.33 3.04
N ILE A 65 -0.57 -6.85 2.41
CA ILE A 65 -0.76 -6.97 0.94
C ILE A 65 0.31 -6.17 0.19
N ILE A 66 0.60 -4.94 0.62
CA ILE A 66 1.64 -4.12 -0.01
C ILE A 66 3.00 -4.83 0.10
N GLY A 67 3.35 -5.34 1.29
CA GLY A 67 4.60 -6.10 1.49
C GLY A 67 4.67 -7.33 0.60
N ALA A 68 3.58 -8.11 0.50
CA ALA A 68 3.52 -9.27 -0.38
C ALA A 68 3.69 -8.90 -1.86
N LEU A 69 3.05 -7.82 -2.32
CA LEU A 69 3.18 -7.32 -3.69
C LEU A 69 4.58 -6.80 -3.99
N LEU A 70 5.26 -6.16 -3.03
CA LEU A 70 6.66 -5.77 -3.18
C LEU A 70 7.55 -7.00 -3.33
N CYS A 71 7.43 -8.00 -2.45
CA CYS A 71 8.17 -9.25 -2.54
C CYS A 71 7.93 -9.97 -3.88
N ALA A 72 6.68 -10.04 -4.33
CA ALA A 72 6.32 -10.62 -5.62
C ALA A 72 6.92 -9.81 -6.78
N GLY A 73 6.88 -8.48 -6.72
CA GLY A 73 7.49 -7.60 -7.72
C GLY A 73 8.99 -7.87 -7.89
N PHE A 74 9.74 -7.98 -6.79
CA PHE A 74 11.15 -8.36 -6.80
C PHE A 74 11.40 -9.76 -7.38
N LEU A 75 10.60 -10.75 -6.96
CA LEU A 75 10.77 -12.13 -7.40
C LEU A 75 10.49 -12.27 -8.90
N LEU A 76 9.40 -11.66 -9.38
CA LEU A 76 9.02 -11.68 -10.79
C LEU A 76 10.02 -10.92 -11.65
N ASP A 77 10.50 -9.78 -11.19
CA ASP A 77 11.51 -9.01 -11.92
C ASP A 77 12.79 -9.83 -12.12
N LYS A 78 13.23 -10.55 -11.09
CA LYS A 78 14.38 -11.46 -11.18
C LYS A 78 14.14 -12.63 -12.14
N ILE A 79 12.94 -13.19 -12.18
CA ILE A 79 12.59 -14.32 -13.06
C ILE A 79 12.53 -13.90 -14.52
N PHE A 80 11.86 -12.77 -14.80
CA PHE A 80 11.59 -12.31 -16.15
C PHE A 80 12.65 -11.33 -16.68
N ARG A 81 13.57 -10.86 -15.82
CA ARG A 81 14.63 -9.89 -16.15
C ARG A 81 14.07 -8.61 -16.80
N ILE A 82 13.02 -8.05 -16.20
CA ILE A 82 12.24 -6.94 -16.77
C ILE A 82 12.88 -5.56 -16.49
N GLY A 83 13.93 -5.47 -15.68
CA GLY A 83 14.71 -4.26 -15.44
C GLY A 83 16.10 -4.55 -14.90
#